data_AF-A0A9E2LY42-F1
#
_entry.id   AF-A0A9E2LY42-F1
#
_cell.length_a   1.000
_cell.length_b   1.000
_cell.length_c   1.000
_cell.angle_alpha   90.00
_cell.angle_beta   90.00
_cell.angle_gamma   90.00
#
_symmetry.space_group_name_H-M   'P 1'
#
loop_
_entity.id
_entity.type
_entity.pdbx_description
1 polymer ?
#
loop_
_entity_poly.entity_id
_entity_poly.type
_entity_poly.pdbx_seq_one_letter_code
_entity_poly.pdbx_strand_id
1 'polypeptide(L)'
;MKYTHLLLILLIMSAAPSASWGEFNINGRYGLLPSAGGTALNAVQIAQHTNLARCLCDQWSEANDPYSYYFDVQYAGTFDSSDVFFYIGSDCSNTAVALTECSEIGSLNINSFQDQTQYIPIPVNHLVDPGEGICKAQASSSTFYIFSDLENRTVAFDEAVAYDTKVPAAPTGVSVVGGEDSLNVSWDGGSVTEDGIDYFNVLCSQAGAPASISSEALADWVDTEDVCDKVLSLGSTEEGVPCPAGALAAGGRAYKCFVCASVASTANSVRIGGLENGVEYSVAVVAVDDYRNVSPLSEVVDATPVPTTDFAEHYRDNGGVANGDYCFIATSVYGDRDHPFVRILRSFRDVALMSHAPGRRFVRWYYRNGPTWAGWIDDSPMAAVTLQILMLPLVLGAAMLLTFPLWIMLAWWLVRRRRAQRPEVAHA
;
A
#
# COMPACT_ATOMS: atom_id res chain seq x y z
N MET A 1 7.47 -13.72 2.41
CA MET A 1 7.59 -15.13 2.87
C MET A 1 7.76 -15.13 4.38
N LYS A 2 6.66 -15.24 5.13
CA LYS A 2 6.59 -15.54 6.57
C LYS A 2 5.12 -15.70 7.00
N TYR A 3 4.30 -16.36 6.18
CA TYR A 3 2.98 -16.83 6.61
C TYR A 3 3.21 -18.15 7.34
N THR A 4 3.65 -18.04 8.59
CA THR A 4 3.88 -19.19 9.46
C THR A 4 2.52 -19.62 10.00
N HIS A 5 1.90 -20.57 9.29
CA HIS A 5 0.88 -21.48 9.79
C HIS A 5 -0.11 -20.93 10.84
N LEU A 6 -1.18 -20.28 10.38
CA LEU A 6 -2.49 -20.40 11.05
C LEU A 6 -2.92 -21.86 10.92
N LEU A 7 -2.35 -22.72 11.75
CA LEU A 7 -2.81 -24.08 11.92
C LEU A 7 -4.06 -23.98 12.80
N LEU A 8 -5.21 -24.28 12.22
CA LEU A 8 -6.42 -24.62 12.96
C LEU A 8 -6.07 -25.82 13.86
N ILE A 9 -5.65 -25.56 15.09
CA ILE A 9 -5.41 -26.61 16.07
C ILE A 9 -6.79 -27.01 16.59
N LEU A 10 -7.31 -28.11 16.06
CA LEU A 10 -8.45 -28.81 16.63
C LEU A 10 -8.00 -29.42 17.97
N LEU A 11 -8.02 -28.62 19.03
CA LEU A 11 -7.69 -29.09 20.38
C LEU A 11 -8.95 -29.70 20.99
N ILE A 12 -9.13 -31.01 20.82
CA ILE A 12 -10.12 -31.77 21.59
C ILE A 12 -9.52 -31.98 22.99
N MET A 13 -9.77 -31.04 23.92
CA MET A 13 -9.43 -31.23 25.32
C MET A 13 -10.58 -31.93 26.03
N SER A 14 -10.46 -33.24 26.22
CA SER A 14 -11.32 -33.97 27.15
C SER A 14 -10.70 -33.90 28.56
N ALA A 15 -11.30 -33.11 29.45
CA ALA A 15 -10.98 -33.15 30.86
C ALA A 15 -11.62 -34.42 31.48
N ALA A 16 -10.81 -35.32 32.05
CA ALA A 16 -11.31 -36.53 32.70
C ALA A 16 -12.07 -36.19 34.01
N PRO A 17 -13.20 -36.87 34.31
CA PRO A 17 -14.19 -36.35 35.25
C PRO A 17 -13.84 -36.68 36.70
N SER A 18 -13.72 -35.66 37.55
CA SER A 18 -14.14 -35.79 38.94
C SER A 18 -15.66 -35.66 38.98
N ALA A 19 -16.32 -36.72 39.43
CA ALA A 19 -17.77 -36.91 39.51
C ALA A 19 -18.64 -35.62 39.46
N SER A 20 -19.58 -35.64 38.51
CA SER A 20 -20.83 -34.86 38.41
C SER A 20 -20.85 -33.44 37.83
N TRP A 21 -20.00 -33.11 36.86
CA TRP A 21 -20.29 -31.99 35.96
C TRP A 21 -20.12 -32.44 34.50
N GLY A 22 -21.00 -31.97 33.62
CA GLY A 22 -20.94 -32.27 32.18
C GLY A 22 -19.69 -31.72 31.49
N GLU A 23 -19.53 -32.06 30.22
CA GLU A 23 -18.43 -31.60 29.37
C GLU A 23 -18.84 -30.33 28.62
N PHE A 24 -18.02 -29.28 28.69
CA PHE A 24 -18.17 -28.07 27.89
C PHE A 24 -17.26 -28.17 26.66
N ASN A 25 -17.83 -27.98 25.48
CA ASN A 25 -17.09 -27.80 24.24
C ASN A 25 -17.22 -26.33 23.82
N ILE A 26 -16.10 -25.63 23.79
CA ILE A 26 -16.03 -24.19 23.57
C ILE A 26 -15.10 -23.94 22.40
N ASN A 27 -15.55 -23.19 21.40
CA ASN A 27 -14.68 -22.76 20.30
C ASN A 27 -14.76 -21.24 20.12
N GLY A 28 -13.59 -20.60 20.12
CA GLY A 28 -13.43 -19.21 19.74
C GLY A 28 -13.67 -19.01 18.25
N ARG A 29 -14.44 -17.98 17.90
CA ARG A 29 -14.69 -17.59 16.51
C ARG A 29 -14.65 -16.10 16.35
N TYR A 30 -14.09 -15.66 15.23
CA TYR A 30 -14.21 -14.29 14.76
C TYR A 30 -15.27 -14.23 13.67
N GLY A 31 -16.26 -13.38 13.86
CA GLY A 31 -17.26 -13.12 12.83
C GLY A 31 -18.57 -12.53 13.36
N LEU A 32 -19.51 -12.40 12.45
CA LEU A 32 -20.89 -12.15 12.83
C LEU A 32 -21.42 -13.35 13.61
N LEU A 33 -22.19 -13.10 14.67
CA LEU A 33 -22.88 -14.17 15.38
C LEU A 33 -23.69 -15.03 14.39
N PRO A 34 -23.68 -16.38 14.48
CA PRO A 34 -24.42 -17.23 13.55
C PRO A 34 -25.93 -16.98 13.56
N SER A 35 -26.48 -16.48 14.67
CA SER A 35 -27.86 -15.99 14.78
C SER A 35 -28.17 -14.82 13.83
N ALA A 36 -27.14 -14.15 13.30
CA ALA A 36 -27.21 -13.07 12.30
C ALA A 36 -26.78 -13.51 10.88
N GLY A 37 -26.54 -14.80 10.63
CA GLY A 37 -26.17 -15.32 9.30
C GLY A 37 -24.69 -15.19 8.93
N GLY A 38 -23.80 -15.24 9.92
CA GLY A 38 -22.40 -14.88 9.80
C GLY A 38 -21.45 -15.79 9.01
N THR A 39 -20.43 -15.18 8.43
CA THR A 39 -19.26 -15.82 7.80
C THR A 39 -17.99 -15.59 8.64
N ALA A 40 -17.07 -16.55 8.66
CA ALA A 40 -15.78 -16.40 9.33
C ALA A 40 -14.97 -15.23 8.75
N LEU A 41 -14.28 -14.49 9.62
CA LEU A 41 -13.38 -13.41 9.21
C LEU A 41 -12.09 -13.95 8.58
N ASN A 42 -11.55 -13.20 7.62
CA ASN A 42 -10.18 -13.44 7.14
C ASN A 42 -9.14 -12.81 8.09
N ALA A 43 -7.86 -13.11 7.89
CA ALA A 43 -6.79 -12.64 8.78
C ALA A 43 -6.71 -11.11 8.89
N VAL A 44 -6.92 -10.36 7.80
CA VAL A 44 -6.91 -8.88 7.80
C VAL A 44 -8.07 -8.35 8.62
N GLN A 45 -9.26 -8.91 8.45
CA GLN A 45 -10.44 -8.52 9.21
C GLN A 45 -10.32 -8.85 10.70
N ILE A 46 -9.65 -9.97 11.04
CA ILE A 46 -9.33 -10.29 12.44
C ILE A 46 -8.40 -9.22 13.01
N ALA A 47 -7.33 -8.88 12.29
CA ALA A 47 -6.35 -7.91 12.74
C ALA A 47 -6.97 -6.50 12.93
N GLN A 48 -7.84 -6.07 12.01
CA GLN A 48 -8.64 -4.86 12.12
C GLN A 48 -9.60 -4.88 13.32
N HIS A 49 -10.09 -6.06 13.70
CA HIS A 49 -10.98 -6.22 14.83
C HIS A 49 -10.22 -6.28 16.16
N THR A 50 -8.98 -6.79 16.20
CA THR A 50 -8.23 -6.96 17.45
C THR A 50 -7.18 -5.87 17.68
N ASN A 51 -7.51 -4.63 17.29
CA ASN A 51 -6.63 -3.48 17.35
C ASN A 51 -7.01 -2.45 18.43
N LEU A 52 -6.20 -1.38 18.59
CA LEU A 52 -6.45 -0.33 19.58
C LEU A 52 -7.79 0.38 19.36
N ALA A 53 -8.12 0.70 18.11
CA ALA A 53 -9.34 1.42 17.78
C ALA A 53 -10.59 0.67 18.23
N ARG A 54 -10.63 -0.65 17.99
CA ARG A 54 -11.72 -1.50 18.46
C ARG A 54 -11.80 -1.52 19.98
N CYS A 55 -10.67 -1.69 20.66
CA CYS A 55 -10.62 -1.70 22.11
C CYS A 55 -11.19 -0.40 22.72
N LEU A 56 -10.81 0.76 22.19
CA LEU A 56 -11.32 2.07 22.65
C LEU A 56 -12.82 2.23 22.40
N CYS A 57 -13.30 1.80 21.24
CA CYS A 57 -14.72 1.85 20.91
C CYS A 57 -15.57 0.89 21.76
N ASP A 58 -15.06 -0.31 22.07
CA ASP A 58 -15.71 -1.27 22.98
C ASP A 58 -15.87 -0.72 24.40
N GLN A 59 -14.93 0.12 24.85
CA GLN A 59 -15.08 0.81 26.13
C GLN A 59 -16.21 1.85 26.12
N TRP A 60 -16.50 2.45 24.95
CA TRP A 60 -17.43 3.55 24.82
C TRP A 60 -18.87 3.13 24.47
N SER A 61 -19.04 2.03 23.72
CA SER A 61 -20.36 1.62 23.22
C SER A 61 -20.90 0.38 23.93
N GLU A 62 -22.09 0.49 24.53
CA GLU A 62 -22.90 -0.65 24.97
C GLU A 62 -23.67 -1.32 23.79
N ALA A 63 -23.63 -0.72 22.59
CA ALA A 63 -24.41 -1.16 21.44
C ALA A 63 -23.57 -1.29 20.16
N ASN A 64 -23.44 -2.54 19.70
CA ASN A 64 -23.06 -2.98 18.35
C ASN A 64 -21.58 -2.92 17.94
N ASP A 65 -21.07 -4.11 17.63
CA ASP A 65 -20.48 -4.36 16.31
C ASP A 65 -21.15 -5.60 15.72
N PRO A 66 -21.46 -5.62 14.41
CA PRO A 66 -21.75 -6.86 13.71
C PRO A 66 -20.69 -7.95 13.95
N TYR A 67 -19.40 -7.62 13.94
CA TYR A 67 -18.33 -8.59 14.02
C TYR A 67 -17.84 -8.68 15.46
N SER A 68 -17.96 -9.86 16.07
CA SER A 68 -17.50 -10.10 17.44
C SER A 68 -16.49 -11.25 17.43
N TYR A 69 -15.51 -11.19 18.33
CA TYR A 69 -14.95 -12.42 18.85
C TYR A 69 -16.01 -13.04 19.76
N TYR A 70 -16.41 -14.28 19.52
CA TYR A 70 -17.42 -14.95 20.32
C TYR A 70 -17.06 -16.41 20.56
N PHE A 71 -17.52 -16.94 21.68
CA PHE A 71 -17.52 -18.38 21.92
C PHE A 71 -18.79 -19.01 21.40
N ASP A 72 -18.66 -20.09 20.64
CA ASP A 72 -19.71 -21.09 20.59
C ASP A 72 -19.52 -22.06 21.77
N VAL A 73 -20.58 -22.28 22.54
CA VAL A 73 -20.51 -23.10 23.76
C VAL A 73 -21.57 -24.18 23.66
N GLN A 74 -21.14 -25.43 23.80
CA GLN A 74 -21.98 -26.61 23.88
C GLN A 74 -21.73 -27.30 25.21
N TYR A 75 -22.79 -27.83 25.80
CA TYR A 75 -22.73 -28.55 27.07
C TYR A 75 -23.33 -29.95 26.93
N ALA A 76 -22.60 -30.95 27.41
CA ALA A 76 -23.03 -32.33 27.46
C ALA A 76 -22.98 -32.84 28.90
N GLY A 77 -24.13 -32.90 29.57
CA GLY A 77 -24.20 -33.36 30.96
C GLY A 77 -25.60 -33.39 31.53
N THR A 78 -25.68 -33.48 32.85
CA THR A 78 -26.95 -33.33 33.56
C THR A 78 -27.31 -31.84 33.63
N PHE A 79 -28.55 -31.53 33.30
CA PHE A 79 -29.10 -30.18 33.37
C PHE A 79 -29.78 -30.00 34.73
N ASP A 80 -29.40 -28.97 35.49
CA ASP A 80 -29.80 -28.81 36.89
C ASP A 80 -30.18 -27.37 37.26
N SER A 81 -30.49 -26.53 36.27
CA SER A 81 -30.81 -25.10 36.45
C SER A 81 -29.72 -24.24 37.10
N SER A 82 -28.49 -24.74 37.23
CA SER A 82 -27.37 -23.94 37.72
C SER A 82 -26.99 -22.86 36.71
N ASP A 83 -26.54 -21.71 37.22
CA ASP A 83 -25.92 -20.67 36.40
C ASP A 83 -24.42 -20.90 36.30
N VAL A 84 -23.89 -20.61 35.12
CA VAL A 84 -22.47 -20.72 34.78
C VAL A 84 -22.00 -19.34 34.38
N PHE A 85 -20.92 -18.90 35.00
CA PHE A 85 -20.31 -17.59 34.79
C PHE A 85 -19.00 -17.74 34.01
N PHE A 86 -18.77 -16.82 33.09
CA PHE A 86 -17.62 -16.80 32.20
C PHE A 86 -16.72 -15.64 32.59
N TYR A 87 -15.44 -15.93 32.81
CA TYR A 87 -14.44 -14.95 33.23
C TYR A 87 -13.22 -15.00 32.32
N ILE A 88 -12.53 -13.87 32.22
CA ILE A 88 -11.24 -13.75 31.51
C ILE A 88 -10.21 -13.07 32.41
N GLY A 89 -8.97 -13.56 32.34
CA GLY A 89 -7.84 -13.06 33.11
C GLY A 89 -6.63 -13.97 32.97
N SER A 90 -5.57 -13.69 33.72
CA SER A 90 -4.30 -14.43 33.66
C SER A 90 -4.20 -15.58 34.66
N ASP A 91 -4.97 -15.56 35.76
CA ASP A 91 -5.01 -16.63 36.77
C ASP A 91 -6.35 -16.70 37.51
N CYS A 92 -7.47 -16.86 36.79
CA CYS A 92 -8.78 -17.07 37.41
C CYS A 92 -8.95 -18.54 37.83
N SER A 93 -8.04 -19.06 38.64
CA SER A 93 -8.05 -20.48 39.04
C SER A 93 -8.98 -20.82 40.21
N ASN A 94 -9.55 -19.81 40.88
CA ASN A 94 -10.52 -20.00 41.96
C ASN A 94 -11.50 -18.81 42.06
N THR A 95 -12.66 -19.01 42.69
CA THR A 95 -13.74 -18.02 42.74
C THR A 95 -13.34 -16.71 43.42
N ALA A 96 -12.45 -16.74 44.41
CA ALA A 96 -12.01 -15.52 45.10
C ALA A 96 -11.15 -14.63 44.19
N VAL A 97 -10.24 -15.23 43.43
CA VAL A 97 -9.40 -14.51 42.45
C VAL A 97 -10.25 -14.04 41.27
N ALA A 98 -11.16 -14.88 40.76
CA ALA A 98 -12.04 -14.54 39.65
C ALA A 98 -12.87 -13.28 39.92
N LEU A 99 -13.43 -13.16 41.12
CA LEU A 99 -14.30 -12.03 41.51
C LEU A 99 -13.53 -10.73 41.79
N THR A 100 -12.21 -10.78 41.94
CA THR A 100 -11.41 -9.62 42.38
C THR A 100 -10.36 -9.19 41.36
N GLU A 101 -9.87 -10.12 40.53
CA GLU A 101 -8.75 -9.92 39.61
C GLU A 101 -9.11 -10.26 38.15
N CYS A 102 -10.30 -10.81 37.88
CA CYS A 102 -10.75 -11.17 36.53
C CYS A 102 -12.01 -10.40 36.11
N SER A 103 -12.26 -10.34 34.80
CA SER A 103 -13.44 -9.69 34.23
C SER A 103 -14.52 -10.72 33.91
N GLU A 104 -15.73 -10.53 34.45
CA GLU A 104 -16.91 -11.32 34.06
C GLU A 104 -17.36 -10.90 32.65
N ILE A 105 -17.46 -11.86 31.73
CA ILE A 105 -17.92 -11.64 30.36
C ILE A 105 -19.42 -11.94 30.22
N GLY A 106 -19.96 -12.80 31.07
CA GLY A 106 -21.39 -13.06 31.15
C GLY A 106 -21.74 -14.32 31.93
N SER A 107 -23.04 -14.63 31.96
CA SER A 107 -23.59 -15.80 32.64
C SER A 107 -24.65 -16.49 31.78
N LEU A 108 -24.71 -17.82 31.82
CA LEU A 108 -25.73 -18.63 31.15
C LEU A 108 -26.28 -19.69 32.09
N ASN A 109 -27.58 -19.97 31.98
CA ASN A 109 -28.20 -21.08 32.70
C ASN A 109 -27.92 -22.40 31.98
N ILE A 110 -27.50 -23.45 32.68
CA ILE A 110 -27.21 -24.76 32.06
C ILE A 110 -28.38 -25.29 31.21
N ASN A 111 -29.63 -25.01 31.61
CA ASN A 111 -30.80 -25.45 30.84
C ASN A 111 -30.90 -24.81 29.45
N SER A 112 -30.28 -23.66 29.20
CA SER A 112 -30.30 -23.04 27.86
C SER A 112 -29.52 -23.85 26.82
N PHE A 113 -28.67 -24.79 27.23
CA PHE A 113 -27.86 -25.59 26.32
C PHE A 113 -28.56 -26.84 25.78
N GLN A 114 -29.78 -27.16 26.25
CA GLN A 114 -30.53 -28.33 25.78
C GLN A 114 -30.77 -28.21 24.26
N ASP A 115 -29.98 -28.96 23.48
CA ASP A 115 -29.95 -28.98 22.02
C ASP A 115 -29.64 -27.62 21.33
N GLN A 116 -29.07 -26.66 22.07
CA GLN A 116 -28.73 -25.34 21.56
C GLN A 116 -27.29 -24.97 21.86
N THR A 117 -26.54 -24.62 20.82
CA THR A 117 -25.27 -23.90 20.95
C THR A 117 -25.56 -22.50 21.43
N GLN A 118 -24.93 -22.11 22.54
CA GLN A 118 -24.99 -20.73 23.03
C GLN A 118 -23.82 -19.92 22.48
N TYR A 119 -24.05 -18.62 22.31
CA TYR A 119 -23.03 -17.71 21.80
C TYR A 119 -22.78 -16.60 22.79
N ILE A 120 -21.51 -16.40 23.15
CA ILE A 120 -21.08 -15.38 24.10
C ILE A 120 -20.16 -14.42 23.36
N PRO A 121 -20.62 -13.20 22.99
CA PRO A 121 -19.75 -12.20 22.40
C PRO A 121 -18.77 -11.68 23.45
N ILE A 122 -17.53 -11.46 23.03
CA ILE A 122 -16.43 -10.99 23.86
C ILE A 122 -15.91 -9.69 23.26
N PRO A 123 -16.23 -8.55 23.88
CA PRO A 123 -15.63 -7.27 23.55
C PRO A 123 -14.09 -7.32 23.62
N VAL A 124 -13.40 -6.62 22.74
CA VAL A 124 -11.93 -6.62 22.69
C VAL A 124 -11.33 -5.95 23.92
N ASN A 125 -12.01 -4.96 24.49
CA ASN A 125 -11.59 -4.36 25.77
C ASN A 125 -11.60 -5.35 26.95
N HIS A 126 -12.35 -6.45 26.87
CA HIS A 126 -12.29 -7.55 27.85
C HIS A 126 -11.15 -8.53 27.57
N LEU A 127 -10.68 -8.63 26.30
CA LEU A 127 -9.50 -9.43 25.95
C LEU A 127 -8.22 -8.84 26.55
N VAL A 128 -8.15 -7.52 26.67
CA VAL A 128 -6.99 -6.78 27.18
C VAL A 128 -6.98 -6.83 28.72
N ASP A 129 -5.84 -7.19 29.31
CA ASP A 129 -5.70 -7.40 30.76
C ASP A 129 -6.15 -6.15 31.58
N PRO A 130 -7.13 -6.28 32.50
CA PRO A 130 -7.55 -5.19 33.37
C PRO A 130 -6.46 -4.70 34.34
N GLY A 131 -5.42 -5.48 34.61
CA GLY A 131 -4.34 -5.18 35.56
C GLY A 131 -3.41 -4.03 35.16
N GLU A 132 -3.20 -3.79 33.85
CA GLU A 132 -2.38 -2.69 33.33
C GLU A 132 -3.20 -1.48 32.85
N GLY A 133 -4.53 -1.59 32.90
CA GLY A 133 -5.49 -0.62 32.41
C GLY A 133 -6.03 -0.97 31.01
N ILE A 134 -7.31 -0.73 30.81
CA ILE A 134 -8.06 -1.05 29.59
C ILE A 134 -7.37 -0.44 28.35
N CYS A 135 -7.18 -1.26 27.30
CA CYS A 135 -6.57 -0.90 26.02
C CYS A 135 -5.12 -0.41 26.08
N LYS A 136 -4.39 -0.68 27.18
CA LYS A 136 -2.97 -0.36 27.30
C LYS A 136 -2.04 -1.55 27.09
N ALA A 137 -2.57 -2.78 27.08
CA ALA A 137 -1.73 -3.97 27.04
C ALA A 137 -1.12 -4.21 25.64
N GLN A 138 0.10 -4.73 25.66
CA GLN A 138 0.86 -5.16 24.51
C GLN A 138 0.31 -6.47 23.93
N ALA A 139 0.67 -6.78 22.68
CA ALA A 139 0.35 -8.04 22.03
C ALA A 139 0.53 -9.25 22.96
N SER A 140 -0.60 -9.86 23.31
CA SER A 140 -0.68 -10.95 24.27
C SER A 140 -1.80 -11.90 23.86
N SER A 141 -1.84 -13.07 24.51
CA SER A 141 -2.92 -14.03 24.41
C SER A 141 -3.59 -14.15 25.77
N SER A 142 -4.92 -14.14 25.81
CA SER A 142 -5.69 -14.22 27.06
C SER A 142 -6.17 -15.63 27.34
N THR A 143 -6.17 -16.04 28.61
CA THR A 143 -6.74 -17.32 29.06
C THR A 143 -8.18 -17.12 29.53
N PHE A 144 -9.04 -18.11 29.27
CA PHE A 144 -10.46 -18.06 29.61
C PHE A 144 -10.81 -19.10 30.68
N TYR A 145 -11.71 -18.71 31.58
CA TYR A 145 -12.09 -19.51 32.73
C TYR A 145 -13.60 -19.57 32.86
N ILE A 146 -14.13 -20.76 33.12
CA ILE A 146 -15.54 -20.99 33.39
C ILE A 146 -15.72 -21.41 34.84
N PHE A 147 -16.66 -20.72 35.50
CA PHE A 147 -17.04 -20.94 36.88
C PHE A 147 -18.51 -21.33 37.01
N SER A 148 -18.81 -22.19 37.97
CA SER A 148 -20.15 -22.29 38.55
C SER A 148 -20.09 -21.99 40.03
N ASP A 149 -21.07 -21.21 40.48
CA ASP A 149 -21.27 -20.74 41.85
C ASP A 149 -21.44 -21.87 42.88
N LEU A 150 -21.79 -23.08 42.44
CA LEU A 150 -22.22 -24.11 43.38
C LEU A 150 -21.10 -24.87 44.08
N GLU A 151 -19.87 -24.98 43.55
CA GLU A 151 -18.86 -25.87 44.17
C GLU A 151 -17.38 -25.47 44.02
N ASN A 152 -17.04 -24.21 43.69
CA ASN A 152 -15.63 -23.78 43.48
C ASN A 152 -14.91 -24.67 42.44
N ARG A 153 -15.67 -25.17 41.45
CA ARG A 153 -15.19 -26.00 40.34
C ARG A 153 -14.88 -25.08 39.16
N THR A 154 -13.67 -25.20 38.62
CA THR A 154 -13.19 -24.37 37.50
C THR A 154 -12.86 -25.25 36.31
N VAL A 155 -13.40 -24.93 35.14
CA VAL A 155 -12.90 -25.44 33.86
C VAL A 155 -12.12 -24.30 33.23
N ALA A 156 -10.80 -24.39 33.28
CA ALA A 156 -9.91 -23.49 32.56
C ALA A 156 -9.68 -24.03 31.15
N PHE A 157 -9.70 -23.16 30.15
CA PHE A 157 -9.27 -23.49 28.81
C PHE A 157 -8.42 -22.34 28.26
N ASP A 158 -7.30 -22.71 27.66
CA ASP A 158 -6.40 -21.75 27.02
C ASP A 158 -6.81 -21.61 25.56
N GLU A 159 -7.34 -20.46 25.19
CA GLU A 159 -7.60 -20.09 23.80
C GLU A 159 -6.73 -18.89 23.46
N ALA A 160 -5.75 -19.07 22.59
CA ALA A 160 -4.80 -18.01 22.27
C ALA A 160 -5.43 -16.99 21.31
N VAL A 161 -5.99 -15.92 21.88
CA VAL A 161 -6.56 -14.80 21.12
C VAL A 161 -5.49 -13.73 20.93
N ALA A 162 -4.98 -13.57 19.71
CA ALA A 162 -3.98 -12.56 19.41
C ALA A 162 -4.64 -11.20 19.16
N TYR A 163 -4.20 -10.19 19.89
CA TYR A 163 -4.59 -8.79 19.74
C TYR A 163 -3.37 -7.89 19.80
N ASP A 164 -3.46 -6.66 19.30
CA ASP A 164 -2.46 -5.63 19.52
C ASP A 164 -3.12 -4.26 19.69
N THR A 165 -3.07 -3.74 20.92
CA THR A 165 -3.61 -2.41 21.24
C THR A 165 -2.54 -1.34 21.35
N LYS A 166 -1.31 -1.62 20.90
CA LYS A 166 -0.21 -0.67 20.91
C LYS A 166 0.00 -0.09 19.51
N VAL A 167 -0.11 1.23 19.39
CA VAL A 167 0.29 1.91 18.15
C VAL A 167 1.82 1.85 17.96
N PRO A 168 2.31 1.68 16.72
CA PRO A 168 3.74 1.72 16.45
C PRO A 168 4.32 3.13 16.69
N ALA A 169 5.63 3.21 16.94
CA ALA A 169 6.33 4.48 16.99
C ALA A 169 6.26 5.23 15.65
N ALA A 170 6.22 6.56 15.73
CA ALA A 170 6.27 7.41 14.54
C ALA A 170 7.67 7.36 13.91
N PRO A 171 7.79 7.26 12.57
CA PRO A 171 9.07 7.39 11.89
C PRO A 171 9.74 8.74 12.20
N THR A 172 11.06 8.74 12.29
CA THR A 172 11.86 9.95 12.58
C THR A 172 12.88 10.23 11.48
N GLY A 173 13.49 11.42 11.50
CA GLY A 173 14.49 11.81 10.51
C GLY A 173 13.90 11.99 9.12
N VAL A 174 12.65 12.45 9.04
CA VAL A 174 11.97 12.73 7.77
C VAL A 174 12.70 13.87 7.05
N SER A 175 12.99 13.64 5.77
CA SER A 175 13.61 14.60 4.87
C SER A 175 12.88 14.57 3.55
N VAL A 176 12.64 15.74 2.97
CA VAL A 176 11.87 15.90 1.74
C VAL A 176 12.66 16.78 0.78
N VAL A 177 12.87 16.28 -0.44
CA VAL A 177 13.61 16.99 -1.49
C VAL A 177 12.71 17.17 -2.70
N GLY A 178 12.59 18.42 -3.17
CA GLY A 178 11.84 18.73 -4.39
C GLY A 178 12.51 18.21 -5.65
N GLY A 179 11.70 17.73 -6.58
CA GLY A 179 12.08 17.43 -7.97
C GLY A 179 10.96 17.84 -8.93
N GLU A 180 11.13 17.54 -10.22
CA GLU A 180 10.14 17.88 -11.25
C GLU A 180 8.78 17.26 -10.93
N ASP A 181 7.78 18.10 -10.68
CA ASP A 181 6.40 17.73 -10.35
C ASP A 181 6.32 16.65 -9.24
N SER A 182 7.31 16.64 -8.34
CA SER A 182 7.47 15.56 -7.36
C SER A 182 8.23 15.98 -6.10
N LEU A 183 8.02 15.20 -5.04
CA LEU A 183 8.84 15.24 -3.83
C LEU A 183 9.42 13.84 -3.60
N ASN A 184 10.71 13.78 -3.30
CA ASN A 184 11.37 12.58 -2.80
C ASN A 184 11.39 12.66 -1.28
N VAL A 185 10.64 11.76 -0.65
CA VAL A 185 10.49 11.67 0.81
C VAL A 185 11.34 10.51 1.30
N SER A 186 12.11 10.72 2.36
CA SER A 186 12.89 9.68 3.03
C SER A 186 12.85 9.84 4.54
N TRP A 187 13.04 8.75 5.27
CA TRP A 187 13.12 8.73 6.73
C TRP A 187 14.24 7.80 7.20
N ASP A 188 14.56 7.86 8.50
CA ASP A 188 15.52 6.93 9.08
C ASP A 188 14.92 5.52 9.14
N GLY A 189 15.53 4.58 8.41
CA GLY A 189 15.07 3.19 8.36
C GLY A 189 15.22 2.44 9.69
N GLY A 190 15.97 2.99 10.65
CA GLY A 190 16.08 2.47 12.01
C GLY A 190 15.17 3.15 13.04
N SER A 191 14.31 4.09 12.62
CA SER A 191 13.47 4.86 13.54
C SER A 191 12.30 4.08 14.14
N VAL A 192 11.84 3.05 13.44
CA VAL A 192 10.79 2.13 13.90
C VAL A 192 11.45 0.76 14.00
N THR A 193 11.66 0.30 15.23
CA THR A 193 12.36 -0.96 15.53
C THR A 193 11.42 -2.05 16.01
N GLU A 194 10.15 -1.72 16.19
CA GLU A 194 9.12 -2.71 16.51
C GLU A 194 9.00 -3.74 15.39
N ASP A 195 8.90 -5.01 15.77
CA ASP A 195 8.46 -6.06 14.86
C ASP A 195 6.98 -5.84 14.50
N GLY A 196 6.55 -6.37 13.35
CA GLY A 196 5.14 -6.33 12.95
C GLY A 196 4.70 -5.06 12.23
N ILE A 197 5.63 -4.23 11.74
CA ILE A 197 5.30 -3.16 10.78
C ILE A 197 5.01 -3.79 9.41
N ASP A 198 3.82 -3.54 8.86
CA ASP A 198 3.42 -4.04 7.53
C ASP A 198 3.82 -3.05 6.43
N TYR A 199 3.53 -1.76 6.63
CA TYR A 199 3.79 -0.73 5.63
C TYR A 199 3.88 0.68 6.22
N PHE A 200 4.34 1.64 5.41
CA PHE A 200 4.33 3.07 5.74
C PHE A 200 3.42 3.82 4.78
N ASN A 201 2.65 4.77 5.32
CA ASN A 201 1.99 5.78 4.50
C ASN A 201 2.74 7.10 4.56
N VAL A 202 2.78 7.80 3.43
CA VAL A 202 3.23 9.20 3.35
C VAL A 202 2.00 10.07 3.16
N LEU A 203 1.82 11.02 4.07
CA LEU A 203 0.73 11.98 4.05
C LEU A 203 1.25 13.29 3.47
N CYS A 204 0.47 13.96 2.64
CA CYS A 204 0.81 15.25 2.08
C CYS A 204 -0.40 16.19 2.02
N SER A 205 -0.15 17.46 2.30
CA SER A 205 -1.16 18.52 2.27
C SER A 205 -0.70 19.72 1.45
N GLN A 206 -1.65 20.43 0.86
CA GLN A 206 -1.46 21.68 0.14
C GLN A 206 -2.29 22.77 0.83
N ALA A 207 -1.63 23.81 1.35
CA ALA A 207 -2.28 24.87 2.12
C ALA A 207 -3.19 24.34 3.26
N GLY A 208 -2.78 23.25 3.91
CA GLY A 208 -3.51 22.60 5.00
C GLY A 208 -4.68 21.69 4.57
N ALA A 209 -5.03 21.64 3.29
CA ALA A 209 -6.02 20.71 2.75
C ALA A 209 -5.32 19.47 2.16
N PRO A 210 -6.02 18.33 1.98
CA PRO A 210 -5.50 17.21 1.22
C PRO A 210 -4.95 17.63 -0.14
N ALA A 211 -3.77 17.15 -0.50
CA ALA A 211 -3.21 17.41 -1.82
C ALA A 211 -4.07 16.79 -2.93
N SER A 212 -4.07 17.34 -4.13
CA SER A 212 -4.89 16.84 -5.26
C SER A 212 -4.66 15.36 -5.61
N ILE A 213 -3.48 14.83 -5.28
CA ILE A 213 -3.09 13.43 -5.51
C ILE A 213 -3.47 12.48 -4.37
N SER A 214 -3.99 13.00 -3.25
CA SER A 214 -4.29 12.18 -2.08
C SER A 214 -5.40 11.17 -2.37
N SER A 215 -5.28 9.97 -1.81
CA SER A 215 -6.25 8.90 -1.98
C SER A 215 -6.36 8.07 -0.71
N GLU A 216 -7.53 8.07 -0.10
CA GLU A 216 -7.84 7.26 1.08
C GLU A 216 -7.70 5.76 0.80
N ALA A 217 -7.88 5.33 -0.44
CA ALA A 217 -7.75 3.92 -0.85
C ALA A 217 -6.33 3.35 -0.69
N LEU A 218 -5.33 4.20 -0.43
CA LEU A 218 -3.95 3.80 -0.14
C LEU A 218 -3.71 3.44 1.32
N ALA A 219 -4.71 3.61 2.18
CA ALA A 219 -4.66 3.31 3.61
C ALA A 219 -5.76 2.32 4.01
N ASP A 220 -5.38 1.20 4.59
CA ASP A 220 -6.29 0.20 5.16
C ASP A 220 -6.17 0.07 6.69
N TRP A 221 -5.42 0.98 7.34
CA TRP A 221 -5.39 1.13 8.79
C TRP A 221 -6.78 1.51 9.33
N VAL A 222 -7.06 1.15 10.57
CA VAL A 222 -8.39 1.31 11.18
C VAL A 222 -8.28 2.18 12.42
N ASP A 223 -9.07 3.24 12.46
CA ASP A 223 -9.17 4.12 13.61
C ASP A 223 -10.57 4.10 14.25
N THR A 224 -10.75 4.86 15.32
CA THR A 224 -12.00 4.86 16.09
C THR A 224 -13.15 5.50 15.33
N GLU A 225 -12.86 6.29 14.29
CA GLU A 225 -13.86 6.90 13.42
C GLU A 225 -14.43 5.84 12.48
N ASP A 226 -13.57 4.97 11.93
CA ASP A 226 -14.01 3.81 11.14
C ASP A 226 -14.88 2.83 11.96
N VAL A 227 -14.57 2.65 13.24
CA VAL A 227 -15.20 1.61 14.09
C VAL A 227 -16.47 2.08 14.77
N CYS A 228 -16.49 3.30 15.32
CA CYS A 228 -17.62 3.79 16.12
C CYS A 228 -18.01 5.24 15.85
N ASP A 229 -17.61 5.83 14.72
CA ASP A 229 -17.92 7.23 14.33
C ASP A 229 -17.48 8.25 15.41
N LYS A 230 -16.43 7.93 16.17
CA LYS A 230 -15.88 8.79 17.24
C LYS A 230 -14.38 8.96 17.08
N VAL A 231 -13.85 10.08 17.55
CA VAL A 231 -12.40 10.32 17.61
C VAL A 231 -11.94 10.08 19.04
N LEU A 232 -11.60 8.84 19.36
CA LEU A 232 -11.17 8.45 20.68
C LEU A 232 -9.64 8.39 20.72
N SER A 233 -9.07 8.84 21.83
CA SER A 233 -7.67 8.56 22.17
C SER A 233 -7.63 8.07 23.61
N LEU A 234 -6.50 7.48 24.03
CA LEU A 234 -6.33 6.98 25.38
C LEU A 234 -6.60 8.10 26.41
N GLY A 235 -7.77 8.05 27.07
CA GLY A 235 -8.18 9.02 28.08
C GLY A 235 -8.84 10.31 27.58
N SER A 236 -9.27 10.40 26.31
CA SER A 236 -10.01 11.56 25.77
C SER A 236 -11.34 11.19 25.10
N THR A 237 -12.25 12.17 25.03
CA THR A 237 -13.59 12.03 24.44
C THR A 237 -13.91 13.22 23.53
N GLU A 238 -13.04 13.57 22.58
CA GLU A 238 -13.32 14.68 21.66
C GLU A 238 -14.03 14.20 20.39
N GLU A 239 -15.17 14.81 20.05
CA GLU A 239 -15.77 14.68 18.72
C GLU A 239 -14.91 15.47 17.73
N GLY A 240 -14.04 14.77 17.01
CA GLY A 240 -13.24 15.35 15.93
C GLY A 240 -14.05 15.50 14.65
N VAL A 241 -13.60 16.42 13.79
CA VAL A 241 -14.13 16.57 12.42
C VAL A 241 -13.40 15.57 11.50
N PRO A 242 -14.13 14.83 10.64
CA PRO A 242 -13.51 14.04 9.58
C PRO A 242 -12.63 14.92 8.69
N CYS A 243 -11.34 14.60 8.59
CA CYS A 243 -10.35 15.32 7.77
C CYS A 243 -10.26 16.85 8.00
N PRO A 244 -9.76 17.32 9.16
CA PRO A 244 -9.66 18.75 9.44
C PRO A 244 -8.55 19.43 8.62
N ALA A 245 -8.77 20.68 8.20
CA ALA A 245 -7.73 21.48 7.58
C ALA A 245 -6.60 21.77 8.59
N GLY A 246 -5.35 21.64 8.14
CA GLY A 246 -4.18 21.82 9.01
C GLY A 246 -3.93 20.65 9.97
N ALA A 247 -4.50 19.46 9.70
CA ALA A 247 -4.34 18.28 10.55
C ALA A 247 -2.92 17.69 10.59
N LEU A 248 -2.04 18.04 9.63
CA LEU A 248 -0.65 17.62 9.65
C LEU A 248 0.11 18.38 10.74
N ALA A 249 0.11 17.84 11.94
CA ALA A 249 0.87 18.34 13.09
C ALA A 249 1.71 17.20 13.68
N ALA A 250 2.99 17.44 13.96
CA ALA A 250 3.88 16.43 14.50
C ALA A 250 3.34 15.82 15.80
N GLY A 251 3.36 14.49 15.91
CA GLY A 251 2.75 13.75 17.03
C GLY A 251 1.22 13.73 17.03
N GLY A 252 0.57 14.36 16.05
CA GLY A 252 -0.88 14.36 15.87
C GLY A 252 -1.42 13.04 15.30
N ARG A 253 -2.74 12.98 15.17
CA ARG A 253 -3.46 11.84 14.55
C ARG A 253 -3.23 11.80 13.04
N ALA A 254 -3.08 10.60 12.49
CA ALA A 254 -3.09 10.37 11.06
C ALA A 254 -4.52 10.42 10.50
N TYR A 255 -4.70 10.99 9.32
CA TYR A 255 -6.00 11.06 8.63
C TYR A 255 -5.85 10.51 7.20
N LYS A 256 -6.69 9.54 6.83
CA LYS A 256 -6.62 8.83 5.52
C LYS A 256 -6.69 9.79 4.33
N CYS A 257 -7.46 10.86 4.47
CA CYS A 257 -7.66 11.85 3.40
C CYS A 257 -6.36 12.52 2.95
N PHE A 258 -5.31 12.56 3.77
CA PHE A 258 -4.03 13.15 3.37
C PHE A 258 -3.04 12.14 2.77
N VAL A 259 -3.40 10.86 2.64
CA VAL A 259 -2.47 9.81 2.19
C VAL A 259 -2.14 10.00 0.70
N CYS A 260 -0.86 10.18 0.41
CA CYS A 260 -0.33 10.43 -0.93
C CYS A 260 0.51 9.26 -1.47
N ALA A 261 1.02 8.40 -0.59
CA ALA A 261 1.71 7.18 -0.98
C ALA A 261 1.59 6.08 0.09
N SER A 262 1.79 4.84 -0.35
CA SER A 262 1.96 3.67 0.52
C SER A 262 3.16 2.87 0.03
N VAL A 263 4.03 2.44 0.95
CA VAL A 263 5.21 1.62 0.65
C VAL A 263 5.37 0.51 1.67
N ALA A 264 5.97 -0.61 1.26
CA ALA A 264 6.23 -1.74 2.15
C ALA A 264 7.11 -1.35 3.35
N SER A 265 7.02 -2.12 4.45
CA SER A 265 7.79 -1.89 5.69
C SER A 265 9.32 -1.94 5.54
N THR A 266 9.83 -2.44 4.41
CA THR A 266 11.28 -2.44 4.12
C THR A 266 11.77 -1.15 3.44
N ALA A 267 10.85 -0.28 3.02
CA ALA A 267 11.18 0.98 2.39
C ALA A 267 11.47 2.06 3.45
N ASN A 268 12.42 2.94 3.13
CA ASN A 268 12.72 4.15 3.90
C ASN A 268 12.67 5.41 3.03
N SER A 269 12.13 5.30 1.82
CA SER A 269 11.95 6.41 0.90
C SER A 269 10.87 6.13 -0.15
N VAL A 270 10.28 7.20 -0.69
CA VAL A 270 9.31 7.15 -1.78
C VAL A 270 9.35 8.45 -2.58
N ARG A 271 9.09 8.35 -3.89
CA ARG A 271 8.83 9.51 -4.75
C ARG A 271 7.33 9.70 -4.90
N ILE A 272 6.81 10.83 -4.47
CA ILE A 272 5.43 11.27 -4.77
C ILE A 272 5.47 12.18 -6.00
N GLY A 273 4.67 11.87 -7.03
CA GLY A 273 4.61 12.62 -8.27
C GLY A 273 3.22 13.20 -8.54
N GLY A 274 3.09 13.99 -9.61
CA GLY A 274 1.82 14.66 -9.95
C GLY A 274 1.54 15.90 -9.11
N LEU A 275 2.59 16.47 -8.53
CA LEU A 275 2.53 17.70 -7.74
C LEU A 275 2.79 18.92 -8.64
N GLU A 276 2.34 20.09 -8.21
CA GLU A 276 2.58 21.34 -8.95
C GLU A 276 3.92 21.97 -8.54
N ASN A 277 4.79 22.20 -9.52
CA ASN A 277 6.03 22.95 -9.31
C ASN A 277 5.76 24.36 -8.74
N GLY A 278 6.56 24.76 -7.74
CA GLY A 278 6.45 26.05 -7.07
C GLY A 278 5.36 26.14 -5.99
N VAL A 279 4.59 25.07 -5.78
CA VAL A 279 3.61 24.96 -4.69
C VAL A 279 4.25 24.28 -3.48
N GLU A 280 4.08 24.87 -2.30
CA GLU A 280 4.56 24.28 -1.05
C GLU A 280 3.59 23.21 -0.54
N TYR A 281 4.15 22.06 -0.15
CA TYR A 281 3.43 20.96 0.45
C TYR A 281 4.04 20.61 1.80
N SER A 282 3.19 20.33 2.78
CA SER A 282 3.60 19.75 4.06
C SER A 282 3.49 18.23 3.98
N VAL A 283 4.52 17.52 4.43
CA VAL A 283 4.62 16.06 4.33
C VAL A 283 4.94 15.45 5.69
N ALA A 284 4.30 14.32 6.00
CA ALA A 284 4.59 13.48 7.16
C ALA A 284 4.54 12.00 6.78
N VAL A 285 5.13 11.15 7.62
CA VAL A 285 5.16 9.69 7.45
C VAL A 285 4.56 9.04 8.69
N VAL A 286 3.80 7.97 8.48
CA VAL A 286 3.26 7.14 9.56
C VAL A 286 3.61 5.68 9.30
N ALA A 287 3.84 4.95 10.38
CA ALA A 287 4.00 3.50 10.36
C ALA A 287 2.65 2.84 10.61
N VAL A 288 2.42 1.70 9.94
CA VAL A 288 1.24 0.88 10.14
C VAL A 288 1.67 -0.55 10.42
N ASP A 289 1.12 -1.13 11.49
CA ASP A 289 1.43 -2.49 11.90
C ASP A 289 0.50 -3.55 11.25
N ASP A 290 0.79 -4.81 11.55
CA ASP A 290 0.03 -5.98 11.10
C ASP A 290 -1.42 -5.98 11.63
N TYR A 291 -1.71 -5.25 12.72
CA TYR A 291 -3.03 -5.07 13.33
C TYR A 291 -3.74 -3.80 12.87
N ARG A 292 -3.19 -3.11 11.86
CA ARG A 292 -3.80 -1.91 11.29
C ARG A 292 -3.88 -0.76 12.29
N ASN A 293 -3.04 -0.76 13.34
CA ASN A 293 -2.79 0.43 14.15
C ASN A 293 -1.85 1.35 13.38
N VAL A 294 -2.14 2.65 13.44
CA VAL A 294 -1.34 3.69 12.81
C VAL A 294 -0.58 4.49 13.87
N SER A 295 0.69 4.79 13.60
CA SER A 295 1.49 5.65 14.47
C SER A 295 0.93 7.08 14.51
N PRO A 296 1.30 7.88 15.52
CA PRO A 296 1.23 9.33 15.40
C PRO A 296 2.00 9.83 14.18
N LEU A 297 1.71 11.06 13.75
CA LEU A 297 2.46 11.72 12.68
C LEU A 297 3.93 11.90 13.08
N SER A 298 4.83 11.63 12.15
CA SER A 298 6.23 12.05 12.23
C SER A 298 6.36 13.57 12.34
N GLU A 299 7.59 14.06 12.39
CA GLU A 299 7.90 15.45 12.08
C GLU A 299 7.28 15.83 10.73
N VAL A 300 6.70 17.03 10.65
CA VAL A 300 6.10 17.57 9.43
C VAL A 300 7.14 18.43 8.73
N VAL A 301 7.43 18.12 7.47
CA VAL A 301 8.44 18.80 6.67
C VAL A 301 7.77 19.46 5.47
N ASP A 302 7.97 20.76 5.35
CA ASP A 302 7.52 21.54 4.19
C ASP A 302 8.56 21.46 3.07
N ALA A 303 8.08 21.22 1.84
CA ALA A 303 8.92 21.21 0.66
C ALA A 303 8.15 21.69 -0.58
N THR A 304 8.89 22.24 -1.54
CA THR A 304 8.35 22.74 -2.80
C THR A 304 8.95 21.92 -3.94
N PRO A 305 8.13 21.26 -4.79
CA PRO A 305 8.60 20.69 -6.04
C PRO A 305 9.24 21.80 -6.88
N VAL A 306 10.43 21.52 -7.39
CA VAL A 306 11.19 22.48 -8.18
C VAL A 306 11.30 21.97 -9.61
N PRO A 307 11.10 22.84 -10.60
CA PRO A 307 11.38 22.46 -11.97
C PRO A 307 12.88 22.17 -12.07
N THR A 308 13.21 20.95 -12.46
CA THR A 308 14.55 20.53 -12.81
C THR A 308 14.72 20.65 -14.31
N THR A 309 15.56 21.58 -14.74
CA THR A 309 15.94 21.66 -16.15
C THR A 309 16.89 20.52 -16.47
N ASP A 310 16.51 19.62 -17.39
CA ASP A 310 17.46 18.64 -17.90
C ASP A 310 18.56 19.34 -18.74
N PHE A 311 19.66 18.63 -19.04
CA PHE A 311 20.75 19.21 -19.82
C PHE A 311 20.28 19.74 -21.18
N ALA A 312 19.29 19.09 -21.81
CA ALA A 312 18.78 19.47 -23.12
C ALA A 312 17.88 20.71 -23.03
N GLU A 313 17.10 20.86 -21.97
CA GLU A 313 16.28 22.03 -21.66
C GLU A 313 17.16 23.22 -21.32
N HIS A 314 18.10 23.07 -20.38
CA HIS A 314 19.07 24.13 -20.06
C HIS A 314 19.89 24.54 -21.28
N TYR A 315 20.31 23.59 -22.13
CA TYR A 315 21.02 23.89 -23.37
C TYR A 315 20.15 24.70 -24.34
N ARG A 316 18.88 24.35 -24.49
CA ARG A 316 17.93 25.06 -25.37
C ARG A 316 17.59 26.46 -24.87
N ASP A 317 17.35 26.62 -23.58
CA ASP A 317 17.01 27.90 -22.95
C ASP A 317 18.16 28.91 -23.03
N ASN A 318 19.40 28.43 -23.02
CA ASN A 318 20.60 29.25 -23.24
C ASN A 318 20.92 29.51 -24.73
N GLY A 319 19.93 29.37 -25.61
CA GLY A 319 20.09 29.63 -27.05
C GLY A 319 20.92 28.57 -27.78
N GLY A 320 21.06 27.38 -27.18
CA GLY A 320 21.67 26.22 -27.81
C GLY A 320 20.87 25.79 -29.03
N VAL A 321 21.47 25.96 -30.21
CA VAL A 321 20.89 25.61 -31.50
C VAL A 321 21.35 24.25 -32.02
N ALA A 322 22.10 23.46 -31.23
CA ALA A 322 22.47 22.11 -31.63
C ALA A 322 21.21 21.27 -31.85
N ASN A 323 20.97 20.97 -33.12
CA ASN A 323 19.97 20.01 -33.57
C ASN A 323 20.51 18.56 -33.52
N GLY A 324 21.69 18.31 -32.97
CA GLY A 324 22.26 16.96 -32.82
C GLY A 324 22.19 16.59 -31.36
N ASP A 325 21.35 15.64 -30.94
CA ASP A 325 21.79 14.24 -30.98
C ASP A 325 20.65 13.22 -30.85
N TYR A 326 19.39 13.56 -31.15
CA TYR A 326 18.27 12.62 -30.98
C TYR A 326 17.49 12.37 -32.27
N CYS A 327 17.39 11.10 -32.67
CA CYS A 327 16.36 10.63 -33.60
C CYS A 327 15.23 10.04 -32.75
N PHE A 328 14.30 10.90 -32.30
CA PHE A 328 13.21 10.56 -31.37
C PHE A 328 12.50 9.27 -31.75
N ILE A 329 11.89 9.24 -32.94
CA ILE A 329 11.15 8.06 -33.44
C ILE A 329 12.05 6.81 -33.54
N ALA A 330 13.27 6.93 -34.06
CA ALA A 330 14.13 5.76 -34.25
C ALA A 330 14.63 5.19 -32.90
N THR A 331 14.78 6.04 -31.89
CA THR A 331 15.20 5.63 -30.54
C THR A 331 14.06 4.89 -29.83
N SER A 332 12.83 5.41 -29.89
CA SER A 332 11.63 4.72 -29.38
C SER A 332 11.38 3.38 -30.08
N VAL A 333 11.64 3.30 -31.40
CA VAL A 333 11.42 2.08 -32.19
C VAL A 333 12.47 0.99 -31.93
N TYR A 334 13.74 1.34 -31.76
CA TYR A 334 14.83 0.38 -31.57
C TYR A 334 15.28 0.22 -30.11
N GLY A 335 14.69 0.98 -29.18
CA GLY A 335 14.91 0.88 -27.73
C GLY A 335 16.26 1.40 -27.24
N ASP A 336 17.20 1.70 -28.12
CA ASP A 336 18.53 2.18 -27.77
C ASP A 336 19.03 3.24 -28.76
N ARG A 337 19.56 4.34 -28.22
CA ARG A 337 20.18 5.45 -28.96
C ARG A 337 21.43 4.99 -29.73
N ASP A 338 22.18 4.04 -29.16
CA ASP A 338 23.42 3.51 -29.72
C ASP A 338 23.19 2.27 -30.60
N HIS A 339 21.93 1.90 -30.83
CA HIS A 339 21.55 0.84 -31.76
C HIS A 339 22.15 1.10 -33.17
N PRO A 340 22.74 0.09 -33.84
CA PRO A 340 23.41 0.25 -35.14
C PRO A 340 22.55 0.97 -36.19
N PHE A 341 21.24 0.70 -36.22
CA PHE A 341 20.32 1.33 -37.18
C PHE A 341 20.05 2.81 -36.86
N VAL A 342 19.98 3.17 -35.58
CA VAL A 342 19.84 4.58 -35.16
C VAL A 342 21.09 5.36 -35.55
N ARG A 343 22.29 4.78 -35.35
CA ARG A 343 23.57 5.38 -35.76
C ARG A 343 23.65 5.62 -37.27
N ILE A 344 23.17 4.68 -38.09
CA ILE A 344 23.11 4.83 -39.55
C ILE A 344 22.20 6.00 -39.95
N LEU A 345 21.00 6.08 -39.39
CA LEU A 345 20.04 7.14 -39.71
C LEU A 345 20.54 8.52 -39.27
N ARG A 346 21.22 8.61 -38.13
CA ARG A 346 21.91 9.83 -37.66
C ARG A 346 23.00 10.26 -38.62
N SER A 347 23.85 9.31 -39.03
CA SER A 347 24.92 9.57 -40.00
C SER A 347 24.34 10.06 -41.34
N PHE A 348 23.22 9.49 -41.77
CA PHE A 348 22.53 9.93 -42.99
C PHE A 348 21.94 11.34 -42.86
N ARG A 349 21.34 11.66 -41.71
CA ARG A 349 20.90 13.03 -41.40
C ARG A 349 22.07 14.00 -41.51
N ASP A 350 23.19 13.68 -40.89
CA ASP A 350 24.33 14.59 -40.76
C ASP A 350 25.06 14.78 -42.09
N VAL A 351 25.26 13.70 -42.85
CA VAL A 351 26.03 13.73 -44.10
C VAL A 351 25.17 14.08 -45.32
N ALA A 352 23.96 13.54 -45.44
CA ALA A 352 23.12 13.72 -46.64
C ALA A 352 22.09 14.84 -46.51
N LEU A 353 21.35 14.89 -45.38
CA LEU A 353 20.25 15.84 -45.21
C LEU A 353 20.73 17.24 -44.81
N MET A 354 21.69 17.35 -43.90
CA MET A 354 22.20 18.65 -43.45
C MET A 354 22.98 19.41 -44.52
N SER A 355 23.53 18.69 -45.51
CA SER A 355 24.29 19.25 -46.63
C SER A 355 23.48 20.16 -47.56
N HIS A 356 22.15 20.03 -47.61
CA HIS A 356 21.30 20.78 -48.56
C HIS A 356 20.11 21.49 -47.88
N ALA A 357 19.69 22.63 -48.42
CA ALA A 357 18.61 23.43 -47.83
C ALA A 357 17.26 22.69 -47.66
N PRO A 358 16.81 21.86 -48.61
CA PRO A 358 15.61 21.05 -48.42
C PRO A 358 15.75 20.05 -47.26
N GLY A 359 16.91 19.41 -47.13
CA GLY A 359 17.17 18.46 -46.04
C GLY A 359 17.19 19.14 -44.67
N ARG A 360 17.80 20.33 -44.55
CA ARG A 360 17.72 21.14 -43.31
C ARG A 360 16.29 21.56 -42.95
N ARG A 361 15.41 21.80 -43.94
CA ARG A 361 14.00 22.09 -43.70
C ARG A 361 13.24 20.85 -43.20
N PHE A 362 13.50 19.69 -43.80
CA PHE A 362 12.93 18.42 -43.35
C PHE A 362 13.35 18.08 -41.91
N VAL A 363 14.64 18.20 -41.59
CA VAL A 363 15.15 17.95 -40.23
C VAL A 363 14.46 18.88 -39.22
N ARG A 364 14.34 20.18 -39.50
CA ARG A 364 13.61 21.09 -38.60
C ARG A 364 12.15 20.70 -38.38
N TRP A 365 11.46 20.26 -39.43
CA TRP A 365 10.08 19.76 -39.29
C TRP A 365 10.03 18.48 -38.45
N TYR A 366 10.96 17.55 -38.67
CA TYR A 366 11.05 16.31 -37.90
C TYR A 366 11.30 16.59 -36.41
N TYR A 367 12.19 17.52 -36.06
CA TYR A 367 12.46 17.86 -34.66
C TYR A 367 11.30 18.59 -33.97
N ARG A 368 10.46 19.30 -34.74
CA ARG A 368 9.28 19.98 -34.21
C ARG A 368 8.13 19.03 -33.89
N ASN A 369 7.98 17.93 -34.62
CA ASN A 369 6.84 17.01 -34.48
C ASN A 369 7.22 15.64 -33.91
N GLY A 370 8.51 15.27 -34.00
CA GLY A 370 9.04 13.96 -33.63
C GLY A 370 8.86 13.57 -32.16
N PRO A 371 9.02 14.47 -31.17
CA PRO A 371 8.84 14.13 -29.76
C PRO A 371 7.43 13.63 -29.43
N THR A 372 6.39 14.26 -29.98
CA THR A 372 4.99 13.86 -29.74
C THR A 372 4.70 12.46 -30.28
N TRP A 373 5.24 12.12 -31.45
CA TRP A 373 5.05 10.79 -32.03
C TRP A 373 5.89 9.72 -31.35
N ALA A 374 7.06 10.07 -30.82
CA ALA A 374 7.90 9.16 -30.05
C ALA A 374 7.20 8.71 -28.77
N GLY A 375 6.59 9.64 -28.02
CA GLY A 375 5.82 9.30 -26.81
C GLY A 375 4.69 8.31 -27.09
N TRP A 376 3.95 8.47 -28.19
CA TRP A 376 2.89 7.52 -28.57
C TRP A 376 3.42 6.12 -28.92
N ILE A 377 4.65 6.01 -29.42
CA ILE A 377 5.27 4.73 -29.80
C ILE A 377 5.77 3.99 -28.55
N ASP A 378 6.31 4.71 -27.56
CA ASP A 378 6.81 4.12 -26.31
C ASP A 378 5.69 3.40 -25.52
N ASP A 379 4.45 3.90 -25.61
CA ASP A 379 3.28 3.28 -24.98
C ASP A 379 2.71 2.06 -25.74
N SER A 380 3.20 1.76 -26.95
CA SER A 380 2.58 0.78 -27.84
C SER A 380 3.58 -0.19 -28.53
N PRO A 381 3.80 -1.39 -27.94
CA PRO A 381 4.75 -2.38 -28.47
C PRO A 381 4.48 -2.81 -29.92
N MET A 382 3.21 -2.89 -30.32
CA MET A 382 2.81 -3.24 -31.69
C MET A 382 3.14 -2.14 -32.71
N ALA A 383 3.08 -0.86 -32.29
CA ALA A 383 3.48 0.25 -33.16
C ALA A 383 4.99 0.24 -33.38
N ALA A 384 5.79 -0.03 -32.34
CA ALA A 384 7.23 -0.17 -32.44
C ALA A 384 7.62 -1.25 -33.45
N VAL A 385 7.07 -2.47 -33.36
CA VAL A 385 7.34 -3.56 -34.32
C VAL A 385 6.96 -3.19 -35.75
N THR A 386 5.81 -2.54 -35.94
CA THR A 386 5.35 -2.11 -37.27
C THR A 386 6.32 -1.09 -37.88
N LEU A 387 6.76 -0.12 -37.08
CA LEU A 387 7.73 0.89 -37.50
C LEU A 387 9.13 0.29 -37.73
N GLN A 388 9.56 -0.72 -36.97
CA GLN A 388 10.83 -1.42 -37.20
C GLN A 388 10.88 -2.01 -38.62
N ILE A 389 9.79 -2.65 -39.06
CA ILE A 389 9.68 -3.23 -40.42
C ILE A 389 9.66 -2.11 -41.47
N LEU A 390 8.87 -1.06 -41.23
CA LEU A 390 8.71 0.05 -42.17
C LEU A 390 9.99 0.87 -42.35
N MET A 391 10.79 1.04 -41.29
CA MET A 391 12.04 1.80 -41.32
C MET A 391 13.22 0.98 -41.87
N LEU A 392 13.14 -0.35 -41.89
CA LEU A 392 14.20 -1.21 -42.41
C LEU A 392 14.69 -0.84 -43.83
N PRO A 393 13.83 -0.66 -44.86
CA PRO A 393 14.29 -0.24 -46.19
C PRO A 393 14.96 1.15 -46.17
N LEU A 394 14.51 2.05 -45.29
CA LEU A 394 15.11 3.37 -45.13
C LEU A 394 16.51 3.28 -44.53
N VAL A 395 16.70 2.43 -43.51
CA VAL A 395 18.01 2.18 -42.88
C VAL A 395 18.99 1.58 -43.90
N LEU A 396 18.55 0.57 -44.66
CA LEU A 396 19.38 -0.06 -45.69
C LEU A 396 19.76 0.93 -46.80
N GLY A 397 18.80 1.74 -47.28
CA GLY A 397 19.07 2.78 -48.27
C GLY A 397 20.04 3.86 -47.76
N ALA A 398 19.88 4.29 -46.51
CA ALA A 398 20.78 5.22 -45.84
C ALA A 398 22.21 4.64 -45.72
N ALA A 399 22.34 3.39 -45.28
CA ALA A 399 23.63 2.70 -45.20
C ALA A 399 24.31 2.60 -46.57
N MET A 400 23.56 2.22 -47.61
CA MET A 400 24.06 2.12 -48.98
C MET A 400 24.58 3.48 -49.51
N LEU A 401 23.85 4.56 -49.25
CA LEU A 401 24.26 5.92 -49.64
C LEU A 401 25.51 6.41 -48.91
N LEU A 402 25.64 6.08 -47.62
CA LEU A 402 26.79 6.47 -46.80
C LEU A 402 28.07 5.70 -47.14
N THR A 403 27.95 4.45 -47.59
CA THR A 403 29.10 3.56 -47.85
C THR A 403 29.63 3.62 -49.28
N PHE A 404 28.79 3.99 -50.27
CA PHE A 404 29.17 3.93 -51.69
C PHE A 404 28.98 5.25 -52.47
N PRO A 405 29.59 6.38 -52.08
CA PRO A 405 29.47 7.64 -52.82
C PRO A 405 30.03 7.55 -54.26
N LEU A 406 31.05 6.70 -54.49
CA LEU A 406 31.74 6.57 -55.77
C LEU A 406 30.94 5.79 -56.84
N TRP A 407 30.07 4.85 -56.46
CA TRP A 407 29.29 4.05 -57.42
C TRP A 407 28.19 4.86 -58.09
N ILE A 408 27.63 5.87 -57.41
CA ILE A 408 26.65 6.80 -57.98
C ILE A 408 27.35 7.73 -58.98
N MET A 409 28.55 8.24 -58.65
CA MET A 409 29.36 9.00 -59.60
C MET A 409 29.78 8.14 -60.81
N LEU A 410 30.16 6.88 -60.60
CA LEU A 410 30.53 5.94 -61.65
C LEU A 410 29.35 5.56 -62.54
N ALA A 411 28.17 5.27 -61.95
CA ALA A 411 26.96 4.94 -62.68
C ALA A 411 26.44 6.15 -63.47
N TRP A 412 26.47 7.35 -62.88
CA TRP A 412 26.14 8.58 -63.58
C TRP A 412 27.12 8.86 -64.73
N TRP A 413 28.43 8.69 -64.50
CA TRP A 413 29.45 8.80 -65.54
C TRP A 413 29.23 7.78 -66.66
N LEU A 414 28.93 6.51 -66.36
CA LEU A 414 28.64 5.46 -67.34
C LEU A 414 27.37 5.75 -68.15
N VAL A 415 26.30 6.22 -67.51
CA VAL A 415 25.05 6.62 -68.18
C VAL A 415 25.27 7.83 -69.09
N ARG A 416 26.07 8.81 -68.64
CA ARG A 416 26.44 9.99 -69.46
C ARG A 416 27.28 9.58 -70.66
N ARG A 417 28.22 8.65 -70.50
CA ARG A 417 29.06 8.12 -71.57
C ARG A 417 28.24 7.37 -72.62
N ARG A 418 27.24 6.59 -72.20
CA ARG A 418 26.31 5.88 -73.12
C ARG A 418 25.39 6.83 -73.90
N ARG A 419 24.99 7.98 -73.34
CA ARG A 419 24.21 8.99 -74.07
C ARG A 419 25.03 9.76 -75.11
N ALA A 420 26.33 9.96 -74.88
CA ALA A 420 27.23 10.62 -75.83
C ALA A 420 27.63 9.75 -77.04
N GLN A 421 27.39 8.43 -76.99
CA GLN A 421 27.78 7.46 -78.03
C GLN A 421 26.62 6.98 -78.92
N ARG A 422 25.44 7.62 -78.90
CA ARG A 422 24.39 7.34 -79.89
C ARG A 422 24.65 8.18 -81.15
N PRO A 423 25.11 7.61 -82.28
CA PRO A 423 25.20 8.34 -83.54
C PRO A 423 23.79 8.68 -84.04
N GLU A 424 23.62 9.89 -84.59
CA GLU A 424 22.44 10.27 -85.37
C GLU A 424 22.32 9.29 -86.54
N VAL A 425 21.22 8.53 -86.57
CA VAL A 425 20.84 7.78 -87.76
C VAL A 425 20.31 8.81 -88.76
N ALA A 426 21.13 9.15 -89.75
CA ALA A 426 20.71 9.93 -90.89
C ALA A 426 19.62 9.14 -91.65
N HIS A 427 18.40 9.66 -91.66
CA HIS A 427 17.39 9.25 -92.62
C HIS A 427 17.74 9.88 -93.97
N ALA A 428 18.17 9.05 -94.92
CA ALA A 428 18.17 9.36 -96.34
C ALA A 428 16.91 8.76 -96.98
#